data_AF-C1LHM9-F1
#
_entry.id   AF-C1LHM9-F1
#
_cell.length_a   1.000
_cell.length_b   1.000
_cell.length_c   1.000
_cell.angle_alpha   90.00
_cell.angle_beta   90.00
_cell.angle_gamma   90.00
#
_symmetry.space_group_name_H-M   'P 1'
#
loop_
_entity.id
_entity.type
_entity.pdbx_description
1 polymer ?
#
loop_
_entity_poly.entity_id
_entity_poly.type
_entity_poly.pdbx_seq_one_letter_code
_entity_poly.pdbx_strand_id
1 'polypeptide(L)'
;MSLVEYSSSDEEKSEKLELPPGLQGLSSDCFRFSVREEDPSRHNYRSRTFPHEPGSWATSIYIACPHFYSRIQEAIKSPIIQLNPIMNDCCAVDFLHISLSKTWPIYFHWIDNLACNLRSAVSSIEK
;
A
#
# COMPACT_ATOMS: atom_id res chain seq x y z
N MET A 1 25.50 24.40 -7.24
CA MET A 1 25.01 23.24 -8.02
C MET A 1 23.94 23.76 -8.94
N SER A 2 24.26 23.86 -10.23
CA SER A 2 23.36 24.39 -11.25
C SER A 2 22.27 23.37 -11.54
N LEU A 3 21.00 23.75 -11.35
CA LEU A 3 19.87 23.01 -11.89
C LEU A 3 20.03 23.01 -13.41
N VAL A 4 20.26 21.84 -13.99
CA VAL A 4 20.27 21.67 -15.44
C VAL A 4 18.81 21.71 -15.86
N GLU A 5 18.36 22.89 -16.31
CA GLU A 5 17.10 23.01 -17.02
C GLU A 5 17.26 22.26 -18.35
N TYR A 6 16.52 21.16 -18.50
CA TYR A 6 16.37 20.48 -19.78
C TYR A 6 15.57 21.40 -20.71
N SER A 7 16.28 22.28 -21.43
CA SER A 7 15.73 23.00 -22.57
C SER A 7 15.69 22.04 -23.76
N SER A 8 14.54 21.38 -23.94
CA SER A 8 14.22 20.61 -25.15
C SER A 8 13.97 21.59 -26.29
N SER A 9 15.05 22.13 -26.85
CA SER A 9 15.05 23.08 -27.95
C SER A 9 15.01 22.37 -29.30
N ASP A 10 13.96 21.57 -29.53
CA ASP A 10 13.62 21.12 -30.87
C ASP A 10 12.16 21.52 -31.13
N GLU A 11 11.98 22.56 -31.94
CA GLU A 11 10.74 22.84 -32.66
C GLU A 11 10.53 21.75 -33.72
N GLU A 12 10.40 20.49 -33.28
CA GLU A 12 9.88 19.45 -34.15
C GLU A 12 8.40 19.76 -34.34
N LYS A 13 7.96 19.88 -35.61
CA LYS A 13 6.55 19.70 -35.95
C LYS A 13 6.10 18.45 -35.21
N SER A 14 5.30 18.60 -34.15
CA SER A 14 4.67 17.43 -33.55
C SER A 14 3.65 16.94 -34.56
N GLU A 15 4.11 16.12 -35.50
CA GLU A 15 3.23 15.24 -36.25
C GLU A 15 2.56 14.41 -35.18
N LYS A 16 1.34 14.83 -34.83
CA LYS A 16 0.52 14.19 -33.83
C LYS A 16 0.23 12.80 -34.37
N LEU A 17 1.09 11.85 -34.03
CA LEU A 17 0.97 10.48 -34.48
C LEU A 17 -0.42 10.01 -34.09
N GLU A 18 -1.23 9.69 -35.10
CA GLU A 18 -2.57 9.19 -34.84
C GLU A 18 -2.45 7.82 -34.18
N LEU A 19 -3.22 7.63 -33.11
CA LEU A 19 -3.30 6.35 -32.45
C LEU A 19 -3.76 5.31 -33.48
N PRO A 20 -3.04 4.18 -33.64
CA PRO A 20 -3.45 3.10 -34.52
C PRO A 20 -4.93 2.75 -34.28
N PRO A 21 -5.74 2.48 -35.32
CA PRO A 21 -7.18 2.26 -35.15
C PRO A 21 -7.55 1.22 -34.09
N GLY A 22 -6.73 0.17 -33.92
CA GLY A 22 -6.92 -0.85 -32.89
C GLY A 22 -6.71 -0.38 -31.44
N LEU A 23 -6.05 0.77 -31.23
CA LEU A 23 -5.79 1.35 -29.91
C LEU A 23 -6.73 2.51 -29.56
N GLN A 24 -7.51 3.02 -30.51
CA GLN A 24 -8.43 4.15 -30.30
C GLN A 24 -9.54 3.82 -29.28
N GLY A 25 -9.97 2.56 -29.20
CA GLY A 25 -10.95 2.09 -28.22
C GLY A 25 -10.36 1.65 -26.87
N LEU A 26 -9.02 1.63 -26.73
CA LEU A 26 -8.36 1.02 -25.57
C LEU A 26 -8.62 1.81 -24.28
N SER A 27 -8.70 3.14 -24.35
CA SER A 27 -9.04 3.99 -23.20
C SER A 27 -10.47 3.80 -22.69
N SER A 28 -11.36 3.27 -23.53
CA SER A 28 -12.76 2.97 -23.19
C SER A 28 -12.95 1.52 -22.73
N ASP A 29 -11.87 0.72 -22.68
CA ASP A 29 -11.90 -0.67 -22.23
C ASP A 29 -12.09 -0.73 -20.70
N CYS A 30 -13.36 -0.72 -20.28
CA CYS A 30 -13.74 -0.79 -18.88
C CYS A 30 -13.38 -2.12 -18.23
N PHE A 31 -13.07 -3.18 -18.99
CA PHE A 31 -12.57 -4.43 -18.43
C PHE A 31 -11.10 -4.30 -18.01
N ARG A 32 -10.30 -3.59 -18.80
CA ARG A 32 -8.86 -3.36 -18.51
C ARG A 32 -8.60 -2.19 -17.57
N PHE A 33 -9.40 -1.12 -17.66
CA PHE A 33 -9.18 0.15 -16.98
C PHE A 33 -10.36 0.58 -16.11
N SER A 34 -11.14 -0.36 -15.54
CA SER A 34 -12.25 -0.01 -14.63
C SER A 34 -11.76 0.89 -13.49
N VAL A 35 -12.36 2.07 -13.35
CA VAL A 35 -12.32 2.84 -12.10
C VAL A 35 -13.21 2.08 -11.11
N ARG A 36 -12.59 1.32 -10.20
CA ARG A 36 -13.31 0.51 -9.23
C ARG A 36 -13.75 1.42 -8.08
N GLU A 37 -15.05 1.57 -7.87
CA GLU A 37 -15.58 2.27 -6.70
C GLU A 37 -15.08 1.55 -5.42
N GLU A 38 -14.63 2.33 -4.44
CA GLU A 38 -14.21 1.79 -3.16
C GLU A 38 -15.46 1.37 -2.37
N ASP A 39 -15.62 0.07 -2.18
CA ASP A 39 -16.64 -0.51 -1.31
C ASP A 39 -16.00 -0.79 0.07
N PRO A 40 -16.32 0.00 1.11
CA PRO A 40 -15.74 -0.16 2.45
C PRO A 40 -16.03 -1.52 3.07
N SER A 41 -17.14 -2.17 2.69
CA SER A 41 -17.50 -3.49 3.21
C SER A 41 -16.46 -4.56 2.86
N ARG A 42 -15.75 -4.38 1.73
CA ARG A 42 -14.68 -5.28 1.27
C ARG A 42 -13.37 -5.13 2.07
N HIS A 43 -13.30 -4.16 2.98
CA HIS A 43 -12.09 -3.83 3.74
C HIS A 43 -12.34 -3.78 5.26
N ASN A 44 -13.41 -4.43 5.75
CA ASN A 44 -13.86 -4.34 7.14
C ASN A 44 -14.05 -2.87 7.58
N TYR A 45 -14.59 -2.04 6.69
CA TYR A 45 -14.83 -0.62 6.89
C TYR A 45 -13.57 0.21 7.22
N ARG A 46 -12.38 -0.34 6.96
CA ARG A 46 -11.12 0.40 7.10
C ARG A 46 -10.98 1.40 5.95
N SER A 47 -10.68 2.64 6.31
CA SER A 47 -10.36 3.69 5.33
C SER A 47 -8.98 3.44 4.72
N ARG A 48 -8.89 3.49 3.40
CA ARG A 48 -7.63 3.35 2.66
C ARG A 48 -7.02 4.73 2.43
N THR A 49 -5.70 4.81 2.55
CA THR A 49 -4.95 6.04 2.30
C THR A 49 -4.62 6.26 0.82
N PHE A 50 -4.78 5.23 -0.02
CA PHE A 50 -4.55 5.29 -1.46
C PHE A 50 -5.47 4.31 -2.20
N PRO A 51 -5.90 4.65 -3.44
CA PRO A 51 -6.78 3.80 -4.25
C PRO A 51 -6.08 2.49 -4.67
N HIS A 52 -6.85 1.49 -5.09
CA HIS A 52 -6.26 0.26 -5.65
C HIS A 52 -6.03 0.44 -7.14
N GLU A 53 -4.77 0.39 -7.56
CA GLU A 53 -4.38 0.44 -8.97
C GLU A 53 -3.96 -0.95 -9.48
N PRO A 54 -4.33 -1.35 -10.70
CA PRO A 54 -3.85 -2.60 -11.29
C PRO A 54 -2.32 -2.70 -11.27
N GLY A 55 -1.80 -3.82 -10.77
CA GLY A 55 -0.36 -4.03 -10.64
C GLY A 55 0.30 -3.33 -9.45
N SER A 56 -0.46 -2.59 -8.65
CA SER A 56 -0.01 -1.97 -7.41
C SER A 56 -0.42 -2.80 -6.19
N TRP A 57 0.48 -2.95 -5.24
CA TRP A 57 0.32 -3.76 -4.04
C TRP A 57 0.55 -2.92 -2.79
N ALA A 58 -0.43 -2.93 -1.88
CA ALA A 58 -0.30 -2.30 -0.57
C ALA A 58 0.77 -3.02 0.26
N THR A 59 1.83 -2.33 0.61
CA THR A 59 2.99 -2.89 1.30
C THR A 59 3.31 -2.11 2.56
N SER A 60 3.64 -2.82 3.63
CA SER A 60 4.16 -2.26 4.87
C SER A 60 5.24 -3.18 5.45
N ILE A 61 6.11 -2.61 6.28
CA ILE A 61 7.17 -3.33 6.99
C ILE A 61 6.83 -3.32 8.47
N TYR A 62 6.93 -4.47 9.12
CA TYR A 62 6.59 -4.63 10.52
C TYR A 62 7.43 -5.71 11.21
N ILE A 63 7.46 -5.67 12.55
CA ILE A 63 7.97 -6.74 13.40
C ILE A 63 6.78 -7.52 13.96
N ALA A 64 6.74 -8.83 13.72
CA ALA A 64 5.70 -9.69 14.27
C ALA A 64 5.90 -9.87 15.79
N CYS A 65 4.81 -9.80 16.55
CA CYS A 65 4.86 -9.85 18.02
C CYS A 65 3.91 -10.91 18.61
N PRO A 66 3.98 -12.18 18.16
CA PRO A 66 3.00 -13.20 18.56
C PRO A 66 3.01 -13.48 20.06
N HIS A 67 4.17 -13.38 20.72
CA HIS A 67 4.33 -13.68 22.14
C HIS A 67 3.59 -12.71 23.09
N PHE A 68 3.27 -11.50 22.62
CA PHE A 68 2.53 -10.52 23.42
C PHE A 68 1.02 -10.67 23.28
N TYR A 69 0.54 -11.44 22.29
CA TYR A 69 -0.87 -11.53 21.94
C TYR A 69 -1.74 -11.96 23.13
N SER A 70 -1.38 -13.07 23.78
CA SER A 70 -2.14 -13.60 24.92
C SER A 70 -2.20 -12.63 26.10
N ARG A 71 -1.07 -11.97 26.43
CA ARG A 71 -0.99 -10.99 27.51
C ARG A 71 -1.85 -9.76 27.24
N ILE A 72 -1.82 -9.25 26.01
CA ILE A 72 -2.65 -8.09 25.63
C ILE A 72 -4.14 -8.48 25.65
N GLN A 73 -4.49 -9.67 25.14
CA GLN A 73 -5.86 -10.16 25.20
C GLN A 73 -6.37 -10.30 26.64
N GLU A 74 -5.54 -10.82 27.55
CA GLU A 74 -5.88 -10.92 28.97
C GLU A 74 -6.05 -9.54 29.60
N ALA A 75 -5.13 -8.60 29.31
CA ALA A 75 -5.25 -7.23 29.78
C ALA A 75 -6.56 -6.58 29.32
N ILE A 76 -6.93 -6.74 28.04
CA ILE A 76 -8.17 -6.20 27.47
C ILE A 76 -9.41 -6.78 28.17
N LYS A 77 -9.39 -8.02 28.67
CA LYS A 77 -10.50 -8.63 29.41
C LYS A 77 -10.73 -8.02 30.80
N SER A 78 -9.82 -7.17 31.29
CA SER A 78 -10.00 -6.46 32.55
C SER A 78 -11.33 -5.69 32.57
N PRO A 79 -12.15 -5.80 33.64
CA PRO A 79 -13.42 -5.08 33.74
C PRO A 79 -13.26 -3.57 33.59
N ILE A 80 -12.14 -3.00 34.06
CA ILE A 80 -11.85 -1.56 33.96
C ILE A 80 -11.74 -1.14 32.48
N ILE A 81 -11.11 -1.98 31.66
CA ILE A 81 -10.95 -1.71 30.22
C ILE A 81 -12.28 -1.94 29.52
N GLN A 82 -12.96 -3.05 29.80
CA GLN A 82 -14.25 -3.40 29.17
C GLN A 82 -15.38 -2.39 29.45
N LEU A 83 -15.36 -1.71 30.59
CA LEU A 83 -16.32 -0.66 30.92
C LEU A 83 -16.05 0.67 30.19
N ASN A 84 -14.90 0.82 29.54
CA ASN A 84 -14.58 2.01 28.77
C ASN A 84 -15.43 2.05 27.49
N PRO A 85 -16.22 3.11 27.24
CA PRO A 85 -17.06 3.22 26.04
C PRO A 85 -16.30 3.07 24.72
N ILE A 86 -15.01 3.43 24.69
CA ILE A 86 -14.13 3.31 23.51
C ILE A 86 -13.98 1.84 23.09
N MET A 87 -14.12 0.89 24.02
CA MET A 87 -14.03 -0.54 23.69
C MET A 87 -15.15 -1.01 22.77
N ASN A 88 -16.30 -0.31 22.72
CA ASN A 88 -17.39 -0.65 21.81
C ASN A 88 -17.02 -0.40 20.34
N ASP A 89 -16.10 0.54 20.08
CA ASP A 89 -15.62 0.86 18.73
C ASP A 89 -14.36 0.08 18.35
N CYS A 90 -13.81 -0.71 19.29
CA CYS A 90 -12.60 -1.48 19.08
C CYS A 90 -12.93 -2.85 18.47
N CYS A 91 -12.15 -3.24 17.46
CA CYS A 91 -12.21 -4.58 16.89
C CYS A 91 -11.02 -5.42 17.35
N ALA A 92 -11.25 -6.71 17.60
CA ALA A 92 -10.17 -7.65 17.82
C ALA A 92 -9.31 -7.77 16.55
N VAL A 93 -8.00 -7.89 16.73
CA VAL A 93 -7.03 -8.08 15.66
C VAL A 93 -6.46 -9.50 15.78
N ASP A 94 -6.30 -10.19 14.65
CA ASP A 94 -5.78 -11.56 14.63
C ASP A 94 -4.25 -11.63 14.83
N PHE A 95 -3.53 -10.59 14.38
CA PHE A 95 -2.06 -10.56 14.38
C PHE A 95 -1.51 -9.25 14.97
N LEU A 96 -0.80 -9.37 16.07
CA LEU A 96 -0.08 -8.25 16.67
C LEU A 96 1.26 -8.03 15.98
N HIS A 97 1.53 -6.77 15.64
CA HIS A 97 2.78 -6.35 15.04
C HIS A 97 3.14 -4.92 15.46
N ILE A 98 4.41 -4.57 15.33
CA ILE A 98 4.91 -3.20 15.46
C ILE A 98 5.28 -2.72 14.06
N SER A 99 4.58 -1.71 13.57
CA SER A 99 4.85 -1.13 12.25
C SER A 99 6.17 -0.36 12.25
N LEU A 100 7.06 -0.69 11.32
CA LEU A 100 8.29 0.06 11.05
C LEU A 100 8.09 1.09 9.94
N SER A 101 6.96 1.01 9.24
CA SER A 101 6.69 1.81 8.07
C SER A 101 5.20 2.13 7.93
N LYS A 102 4.89 3.20 7.19
CA LYS A 102 3.53 3.43 6.68
C LYS A 102 3.20 2.38 5.61
N THR A 103 1.92 2.22 5.30
CA THR A 103 1.49 1.46 4.13
C THR A 103 1.66 2.32 2.87
N TRP A 104 2.37 1.81 1.87
CA TRP A 104 2.54 2.47 0.58
C TRP A 104 2.30 1.49 -0.58
N PRO A 105 1.90 1.99 -1.76
CA PRO A 105 1.79 1.19 -2.97
C PRO A 105 3.18 0.87 -3.54
N ILE A 106 3.41 -0.37 -3.96
CA ILE A 106 4.54 -0.75 -4.81
C ILE A 106 4.06 -1.54 -6.03
N TYR A 107 4.78 -1.44 -7.14
CA TYR A 107 4.48 -2.26 -8.30
C TYR A 107 4.86 -3.72 -8.07
N PHE A 108 4.07 -4.63 -8.63
CA PHE A 108 4.27 -6.09 -8.54
C PHE A 108 5.73 -6.50 -8.85
N HIS A 109 6.30 -5.95 -9.91
CA HIS A 109 7.65 -6.29 -10.36
C HIS A 109 8.77 -5.77 -9.44
N TRP A 110 8.45 -4.97 -8.42
CA TRP A 110 9.41 -4.49 -7.42
C TRP A 110 9.37 -5.29 -6.12
N ILE A 111 8.34 -6.13 -5.89
CA ILE A 111 8.13 -6.83 -4.62
C ILE A 111 9.35 -7.68 -4.26
N ASP A 112 9.81 -8.53 -5.19
CA ASP A 112 10.89 -9.47 -4.91
C ASP A 112 12.23 -8.76 -4.65
N ASN A 113 12.52 -7.73 -5.45
CA ASN A 113 13.74 -6.94 -5.29
C ASN A 113 13.75 -6.19 -3.95
N LEU A 114 12.63 -5.55 -3.60
CA LEU A 114 12.45 -4.90 -2.30
C LEU A 114 12.66 -5.89 -1.15
N ALA A 115 12.03 -7.06 -1.23
CA ALA A 115 12.14 -8.08 -0.19
C ALA A 115 13.58 -8.59 -0.03
N CYS A 116 14.30 -8.81 -1.13
CA CYS A 116 15.72 -9.19 -1.11
C CYS A 116 16.60 -8.11 -0.49
N ASN A 117 16.43 -6.85 -0.89
CA ASN A 117 17.24 -5.75 -0.37
C ASN A 117 16.97 -5.52 1.12
N LEU A 118 15.72 -5.61 1.56
CA LEU A 118 15.37 -5.51 2.99
C LEU A 118 16.00 -6.63 3.81
N ARG A 119 15.97 -7.88 3.32
CA ARG A 119 16.65 -9.00 4.00
C ARG A 119 18.15 -8.75 4.13
N SER A 120 18.80 -8.33 3.05
CA SER A 120 20.24 -8.01 3.07
C SER A 120 20.55 -6.85 4.02
N ALA A 121 19.76 -5.78 3.99
CA ALA A 121 19.95 -4.63 4.87
C ALA A 121 19.77 -5.00 6.35
N VAL A 122 18.73 -5.77 6.69
CA VAL A 122 18.47 -6.18 8.08
C VAL A 122 19.51 -7.19 8.57
N SER A 123 20.02 -8.07 7.71
CA SER A 123 21.09 -9.00 8.10
C SER A 123 22.37 -8.28 8.55
N SER A 124 22.59 -7.03 8.11
CA SER A 124 23.73 -6.22 8.54
C SER A 124 23.57 -5.63 9.95
N ILE A 125 22.35 -5.62 10.49
CA ILE A 125 21.99 -5.05 11.80
C ILE A 125 22.22 -6.08 12.93
N GLU A 126 22.42 -7.37 12.61
CA GLU A 126 22.86 -8.38 13.58
C GLU A 126 24.33 -8.13 14.00
N LYS A 127 24.54 -7.18 14.92
CA LYS A 127 25.78 -6.98 15.70
C LYS A 127 25.46 -6.54 17.12
#